data_AF-A0A2N2S718-F1
#
_entry.id   AF-A0A2N2S718-F1
#
_cell.length_a   1.000
_cell.length_b   1.000
_cell.length_c   1.000
_cell.angle_alpha   90.00
_cell.angle_beta   90.00
_cell.angle_gamma   90.00
#
_symmetry.space_group_name_H-M   'P 1'
#
loop_
_entity.id
_entity.type
_entity.pdbx_description
1 polymer ?
#
loop_
_entity_poly.entity_id
_entity_poly.type
_entity_poly.pdbx_seq_one_letter_code
_entity_poly.pdbx_strand_id
1 'polypeptide(L)' 'MNAPVDANVKTFHGGCPHDCPDTCSMVYTVKDDKLISVTGNTEHPMTRGGLC' A
#
# COMPACT_ATOMS: atom_id res chain seq x y z
N MET A 1 16.97 26.78 -7.29
CA MET A 1 17.39 25.63 -6.47
C MET A 1 16.19 24.70 -6.42
N ASN A 2 16.06 23.80 -7.39
CA ASN A 2 14.88 22.96 -7.52
C ASN A 2 15.08 21.73 -6.63
N ALA A 3 14.31 21.61 -5.56
CA ALA A 3 14.20 20.36 -4.82
C ALA A 3 13.68 19.27 -5.79
N PRO A 4 14.21 18.03 -5.73
CA PRO A 4 13.70 16.95 -6.55
C PRO A 4 12.23 16.69 -6.19
N VAL A 5 11.39 16.57 -7.20
CA VAL A 5 9.91 16.48 -7.16
C VAL A 5 9.34 15.23 -6.45
N ASP A 6 10.19 14.47 -5.74
CA ASP A 6 9.88 13.14 -5.17
C ASP A 6 10.26 12.98 -3.70
N ALA A 7 10.54 14.08 -2.98
CA ALA A 7 11.12 14.04 -1.63
C ALA A 7 10.26 13.34 -0.55
N ASN A 8 8.98 13.05 -0.78
CA ASN A 8 8.09 12.44 0.23
C ASN A 8 7.30 11.23 -0.28
N VAL A 9 7.81 10.46 -1.24
CA VAL A 9 7.17 9.18 -1.62
C VAL A 9 7.65 8.07 -0.68
N LYS A 10 6.72 7.42 0.02
CA LYS A 10 7.00 6.29 0.91
C LYS A 10 6.01 5.16 0.68
N THR A 11 6.50 3.93 0.78
CA THR A 11 5.68 2.72 0.68
C THR A 11 5.54 2.09 2.06
N PHE A 12 4.34 1.62 2.39
CA PHE A 12 3.99 1.03 3.66
C PHE A 12 3.20 -0.27 3.45
N HIS A 13 3.14 -1.08 4.50
CA HIS A 13 2.40 -2.34 4.52
C HIS A 13 1.28 -2.23 5.56
N GLY A 14 0.12 -2.83 5.26
CA GLY A 14 -1.03 -2.82 6.17
C GLY A 14 -1.98 -3.98 5.90
N GLY A 15 -2.93 -4.19 6.81
CA GLY A 15 -4.06 -5.09 6.60
C GLY A 15 -5.26 -4.35 6.03
N CYS A 16 -6.00 -4.98 5.13
CA CYS A 16 -7.20 -4.43 4.50
C CYS A 16 -8.23 -3.99 5.54
N PRO A 17 -8.77 -2.75 5.46
CA PRO A 17 -9.70 -2.23 6.46
C PRO A 17 -11.14 -2.74 6.29
N HIS A 18 -11.43 -3.56 5.27
CA HIS A 18 -12.78 -4.11 5.04
C HIS A 18 -13.22 -5.06 6.17
N ASP A 19 -12.29 -5.53 7.01
CA ASP A 19 -12.60 -6.40 8.14
C ASP A 19 -13.31 -7.71 7.72
N CYS A 20 -12.92 -8.24 6.56
CA CYS A 20 -13.33 -9.56 6.10
C CYS A 20 -12.38 -10.65 6.65
N PRO A 21 -12.81 -11.93 6.71
CA PRO A 21 -12.00 -13.00 7.28
C PRO A 21 -10.70 -13.28 6.53
N ASP A 22 -10.56 -12.77 5.30
CA ASP A 22 -9.37 -13.00 4.46
C ASP A 22 -8.14 -12.23 4.98
N THR A 23 -8.36 -11.13 5.74
CA THR A 23 -7.29 -10.32 6.34
C THR A 23 -6.19 -9.92 5.34
N CYS A 24 -6.59 -9.51 4.14
CA CYS A 24 -5.66 -9.28 3.02
C CYS A 24 -4.55 -8.30 3.40
N SER A 25 -3.29 -8.65 3.10
CA SER A 25 -2.18 -7.72 3.19
C SER A 25 -2.12 -6.82 1.96
N MET A 26 -1.96 -5.52 2.20
CA MET A 26 -1.79 -4.51 1.17
C MET A 26 -0.44 -3.81 1.30
N VAL A 27 0.05 -3.34 0.16
CA VAL A 27 1.17 -2.41 0.02
C VAL A 27 0.59 -1.10 -0.50
N TYR A 28 0.90 0.01 0.15
CA TYR A 28 0.36 1.31 -0.24
C TYR A 28 1.42 2.39 -0.27
N THR A 29 1.31 3.30 -1.23
CA THR A 29 2.27 4.38 -1.46
C THR A 29 1.63 5.71 -1.08
N VAL A 30 2.34 6.48 -0.26
CA VAL A 30 1.96 7.81 0.21
C VAL A 30 2.95 8.83 -0.35
N LYS A 31 2.44 9.92 -0.92
CA LYS A 31 3.22 11.08 -1.36
C LYS A 31 2.64 12.34 -0.72
N ASP A 32 3.47 13.10 0.00
CA ASP A 32 3.06 14.36 0.65
C ASP A 32 1.76 14.19 1.48
N ASP A 33 1.77 13.17 2.35
CA ASP A 33 0.63 12.74 3.20
C ASP A 33 -0.65 12.34 2.46
N LYS A 34 -0.58 12.15 1.14
CA LYS A 34 -1.68 11.64 0.31
C LYS A 34 -1.40 10.22 -0.14
N LEU A 35 -2.36 9.34 0.08
CA LEU A 35 -2.36 7.99 -0.47
C LEU A 35 -2.53 8.07 -1.99
N ILE A 36 -1.55 7.59 -2.75
CA ILE A 36 -1.54 7.67 -4.22
C ILE A 36 -1.67 6.31 -4.91
N SER A 37 -1.40 5.21 -4.21
CA SER A 37 -1.55 3.85 -4.73
C SER A 37 -1.80 2.86 -3.61
N VAL A 38 -2.61 1.84 -3.90
CA VAL A 38 -2.87 0.69 -3.03
C VAL A 38 -2.89 -0.56 -3.91
N THR A 39 -2.09 -1.56 -3.56
CA THR A 39 -2.07 -2.85 -4.24
C THR A 39 -2.03 -3.98 -3.22
N GLY A 40 -2.45 -5.18 -3.60
CA GLY A 40 -2.28 -6.35 -2.74
C GLY A 40 -0.79 -6.71 -2.61
N ASN A 41 -0.40 -7.25 -1.45
CA ASN A 41 0.94 -7.75 -1.23
C ASN A 41 1.10 -9.14 -1.87
N THR A 42 1.91 -9.25 -2.94
CA THR A 42 2.16 -10.52 -3.64
C THR A 42 2.90 -11.55 -2.79
N GLU A 43 3.64 -11.10 -1.77
CA GLU A 43 4.36 -11.97 -0.83
C GLU A 43 3.47 -12.50 0.29
N HIS A 44 2.23 -12.01 0.43
CA HIS A 44 1.32 -12.50 1.45
C HIS A 44 0.83 -13.91 1.12
N PRO A 45 1.14 -14.95 1.92
CA PRO A 45 0.92 -16.35 1.53
C PRO A 45 -0.54 -16.71 1.24
N MET A 46 -1.46 -16.09 1.98
CA MET A 46 -2.89 -16.37 1.91
C MET A 46 -3.55 -15.72 0.70
N THR A 47 -3.28 -14.44 0.45
CA THR A 47 -3.99 -13.67 -0.58
C THR A 47 -3.18 -13.42 -1.84
N ARG A 48 -1.84 -13.52 -1.79
CA ARG A 48 -0.92 -13.48 -2.95
C ARG A 48 -1.14 -12.30 -3.90
N GLY A 49 -1.41 -11.13 -3.32
CA GLY A 49 -1.71 -9.91 -4.08
C GLY A 49 -3.18 -9.71 -4.43
N GLY A 50 -4.06 -10.66 -4.09
CA GLY A 50 -5.50 -10.52 -4.24
C GLY A 50 -6.09 -9.49 -3.26
N LEU A 51 -6.87 -8.57 -3.83
CA LEU A 51 -7.80 -7.67 -3.14
C LEU A 51 -9.16 -7.76 -3.86
N CYS A 52 -10.26 -7.57 -3.13
CA CYS A 52 -11.63 -7.62 -3.64
C CYS A 52 -12.05 -6.33 -4.34
#